data_AF-A0A0J1LEQ3-F1
#
_entry.id   AF-A0A0J1LEQ3-F1
#
_cell.length_a   1.000
_cell.length_b   1.000
_cell.length_c   1.000
_cell.angle_alpha   90.00
_cell.angle_beta   90.00
_cell.angle_gamma   90.00
#
_symmetry.space_group_name_H-M   'P 1'
#
loop_
_entity.id
_entity.type
_entity.pdbx_description
1 polymer ?
#
loop_
_entity_poly.entity_id
_entity_poly.type
_entity_poly.pdbx_seq_one_letter_code
_entity_poly.pdbx_strand_id
1 'polypeptide(L)' 'MMFIGPLLILFATFLVIAILYSLLFRWLPNKIFNFFLGPIILILGGYIWIYPMQMGFHELFK' A
#
# COMPACT_ATOMS: atom_id res chain seq x y z
N MET A 1 -14.16 -6.20 17.05
CA MET A 1 -13.11 -5.25 16.61
C MET A 1 -12.53 -5.74 15.27
N MET A 2 -13.35 -5.84 14.22
CA MET A 2 -13.08 -6.64 13.00
C MET A 2 -12.24 -5.94 11.92
N PHE A 3 -11.95 -4.64 12.07
CA PHE A 3 -11.28 -3.85 11.03
C PHE A 3 -9.78 -3.60 11.29
N ILE A 4 -9.26 -3.95 12.46
CA ILE A 4 -7.86 -3.65 12.83
C ILE A 4 -6.87 -4.51 12.04
N GLY A 5 -7.10 -5.82 11.90
CA GLY A 5 -6.26 -6.70 11.08
C GLY A 5 -6.18 -6.26 9.61
N PRO A 6 -7.33 -6.09 8.93
CA PRO A 6 -7.44 -5.46 7.63
C PRO A 6 -6.63 -4.18 7.46
N LEU A 7 -6.76 -3.23 8.39
CA LEU A 7 -6.06 -1.94 8.35
C LEU A 7 -4.56 -2.06 8.58
N LEU A 8 -4.12 -2.98 9.45
CA LEU A 8 -2.70 -3.27 9.65
C LEU A 8 -2.05 -3.79 8.37
N ILE A 9 -2.74 -4.66 7.63
CA ILE A 9 -2.25 -5.15 6.36
C ILE A 9 -2.20 -4.02 5.34
N LEU A 10 -3.23 -3.19 5.26
CA LEU A 10 -3.22 -2.02 4.36
C LEU A 10 -1.98 -1.14 4.63
N PHE A 11 -1.71 -0.86 5.89
CA PHE A 11 -0.53 -0.09 6.30
C PHE A 11 0.78 -0.79 5.94
N ALA A 12 0.88 -2.10 6.16
CA ALA A 12 2.04 -2.89 5.77
C ALA A 12 2.26 -2.87 4.24
N THR A 13 1.19 -3.03 3.45
CA THR A 13 1.25 -2.96 1.98
C THR A 13 1.72 -1.59 1.52
N PHE A 14 1.23 -0.51 2.14
CA PHE A 14 1.66 0.85 1.82
C PHE A 14 3.14 1.07 2.14
N LEU A 15 3.62 0.57 3.29
CA LEU A 15 5.03 0.65 3.66
C LEU A 15 5.93 -0.08 2.66
N VAL A 16 5.56 -1.31 2.29
CA VAL A 16 6.32 -2.12 1.31
C VAL A 16 6.40 -1.41 -0.04
N ILE A 17 5.29 -0.87 -0.53
CA ILE A 17 5.24 -0.15 -1.80
C ILE A 17 6.04 1.15 -1.73
N ALA A 18 5.97 1.89 -0.62
CA ALA A 18 6.76 3.10 -0.42
C ALA A 18 8.26 2.81 -0.48
N ILE A 19 8.70 1.73 0.18
CA ILE A 19 10.10 1.29 0.18
C ILE A 19 10.54 0.87 -1.23
N LEU A 20 9.73 0.06 -1.91
CA LEU A 20 10.01 -0.35 -3.29
C LEU A 20 10.07 0.83 -4.25
N TYR A 21 9.14 1.78 -4.12
CA TYR A 21 9.12 3.00 -4.92
C TYR A 21 10.36 3.85 -4.64
N SER A 22 10.76 4.00 -3.38
CA SER A 22 11.99 4.70 -3.00
C SER A 22 13.24 4.04 -3.56
N LEU A 23 13.30 2.71 -3.58
CA LEU A 23 14.42 1.95 -4.15
C LEU A 23 14.50 2.14 -5.67
N LEU A 24 13.36 2.02 -6.37
CA LEU A 24 13.29 2.08 -7.84
C LEU A 24 13.49 3.49 -8.40
N PHE A 25 12.95 4.50 -7.72
CA PHE A 25 12.94 5.89 -8.20
C PHE A 25 13.86 6.80 -7.39
N ARG A 26 14.87 6.24 -6.70
CA ARG A 26 15.86 7.01 -5.93
C ARG A 26 16.58 8.08 -6.77
N TRP A 27 16.65 7.88 -8.07
CA TRP A 27 17.31 8.77 -9.03
C TRP A 27 16.43 9.96 -9.47
N LEU A 28 15.14 9.99 -9.11
CA LEU A 28 14.26 11.10 -9.45
C LEU A 28 14.55 12.35 -8.58
N PRO A 29 14.35 13.56 -9.12
CA PRO A 29 14.33 14.77 -8.32
C PRO A 29 13.29 14.70 -7.20
N ASN A 30 13.66 15.10 -5.98
CA ASN A 30 12.82 14.98 -4.77
C ASN A 30 11.39 15.54 -4.94
N LYS A 31 11.21 16.62 -5.72
CA LYS A 31 9.88 17.20 -5.99
C LYS A 31 8.99 16.24 -6.77
N ILE A 32 9.52 15.59 -7.81
CA ILE A 32 8.79 14.67 -8.68
C ILE A 32 8.53 13.37 -7.93
N PHE A 33 9.55 12.88 -7.22
CA PHE A 33 9.44 11.70 -6.37
C PHE A 33 8.32 11.84 -5.33
N ASN A 34 8.31 12.93 -4.55
CA ASN A 34 7.27 13.15 -3.54
C ASN A 34 5.89 13.41 -4.14
N PHE A 35 5.81 14.05 -5.30
CA PHE A 35 4.53 14.30 -5.99
C PHE A 35 3.83 13.00 -6.39
N PHE A 36 4.59 12.02 -6.90
CA PHE A 36 4.03 10.75 -7.36
C PHE A 36 3.95 9.67 -6.28
N LEU A 37 4.78 9.74 -5.23
CA LEU A 37 4.80 8.76 -4.15
C LEU A 37 3.43 8.58 -3.49
N GLY A 38 2.75 9.68 -3.14
CA GLY A 38 1.43 9.63 -2.49
C GLY A 38 0.36 8.94 -3.34
N PRO A 39 0.10 9.44 -4.57
CA PRO A 39 -0.86 8.82 -5.49
C PRO A 39 -0.53 7.35 -5.82
N ILE A 40 0.74 7.02 -6.03
CA ILE A 40 1.16 5.65 -6.38
C ILE A 40 0.92 4.70 -5.22
N ILE A 41 1.27 5.07 -3.99
CA ILE A 41 1.02 4.23 -2.82
C ILE A 41 -0.48 4.01 -2.61
N LEU A 42 -1.30 5.06 -2.75
CA LEU A 42 -2.76 4.94 -2.60
C LEU A 42 -3.37 4.04 -3.67
N ILE A 43 -3.00 4.22 -4.94
CA ILE A 43 -3.56 3.47 -6.05
C ILE A 43 -3.06 2.02 -6.04
N LEU A 44 -1.75 1.80 -6.05
CA LEU A 44 -1.18 0.45 -6.11
C LEU A 44 -1.39 -0.30 -4.81
N GLY A 45 -1.16 0.35 -3.66
CA GLY A 45 -1.35 -0.28 -2.36
C GLY A 45 -2.81 -0.57 -2.08
N GLY A 46 -3.70 0.35 -2.44
CA GLY A 46 -5.14 0.14 -2.28
C GLY A 46 -5.63 -0.99 -3.17
N TYR A 47 -5.18 -1.05 -4.41
CA TYR A 47 -5.54 -2.11 -5.35
C TYR A 47 -5.02 -3.48 -4.91
N ILE A 48 -3.75 -3.57 -4.49
CA ILE A 48 -3.15 -4.83 -4.01
C ILE A 48 -3.83 -5.29 -2.70
N TRP A 49 -4.29 -4.36 -1.86
CA TRP A 49 -5.00 -4.69 -0.64
C TRP A 49 -6.46 -5.09 -0.89
N ILE A 50 -7.18 -4.40 -1.78
CA ILE A 50 -8.62 -4.65 -1.97
C ILE A 50 -8.89 -5.99 -2.63
N TYR A 51 -8.02 -6.43 -3.53
CA TYR A 51 -8.15 -7.69 -4.26
C TYR A 51 -8.28 -8.92 -3.34
N PRO A 52 -7.33 -9.23 -2.43
CA PRO A 52 -7.47 -10.34 -1.49
C PRO A 52 -8.64 -10.12 -0.53
N MET A 53 -8.94 -8.88 -0.15
CA MET A 53 -10.05 -8.59 0.75
C MET A 53 -11.41 -8.93 0.14
N GLN A 54 -11.57 -8.73 -1.17
CA GLN A 54 -12.75 -9.19 -1.93
C GLN A 54 -12.79 -10.71 -2.10
N MET A 55 -11.65 -11.41 -2.05
CA MET A 55 -11.55 -12.87 -2.13
C MET A 55 -11.84 -13.59 -0.79
N GLY A 56 -12.27 -12.87 0.25
CA GLY A 56 -12.54 -13.49 1.56
C GLY A 56 -11.34 -13.47 2.51
N PHE A 57 -10.24 -12.78 2.19
CA PHE A 57 -9.09 -12.68 3.11
C PHE A 57 -9.45 -12.02 4.45
N HIS A 58 -10.49 -11.17 4.47
CA HIS A 58 -11.05 -10.60 5.68
C HIS A 58 -11.60 -11.66 6.67
N GLU A 59 -11.89 -12.87 6.21
CA GLU A 59 -12.35 -13.98 7.04
C GLU A 59 -11.25 -14.54 7.95
N LEU A 60 -9.98 -14.35 7.59
CA LEU A 60 -8.83 -14.72 8.43
C LEU A 60 -8.71 -13.83 9.69
N PHE A 61 -9.46 -12.73 9.74
CA PHE A 61 -9.47 -11.76 10.85
C PHE A 61 -10.77 -11.77 11.65
N LYS A 62 -11.66 -12.75 11.39
CA LYS A 62 -12.84 -13.05 12.21
C LYS A 62 -12.41 -13.67 13.53
#